data_AF-A0A524QGA8-F1
#
_entry.id   AF-A0A524QGA8-F1
#
_cell.length_a   1.000
_cell.length_b   1.000
_cell.length_c   1.000
_cell.angle_alpha   90.00
_cell.angle_beta   90.00
_cell.angle_gamma   90.00
#
_symmetry.space_group_name_H-M   'P 1'
#
loop_
_entity.id
_entity.type
_entity.pdbx_description
1 polymer ?
#
loop_
_entity_poly.entity_id
_entity_poly.type
_entity_poly.pdbx_seq_one_letter_code
_entity_poly.pdbx_strand_id
1 'polypeptide(L)' 'AMIAMVNVIVSAGVVHLWGVVDSKDQRRALRVAAENIPGVTAVEEHLSFSLPT' A
#
# COMPACT_ATOMS: atom_id res chain seq x y z
N ALA A 1 5.75 -20.00 -1.73
CA ALA A 1 4.89 -18.98 -1.11
C ALA A 1 5.23 -17.65 -1.76
N MET A 2 4.32 -17.06 -2.54
CA MET A 2 4.55 -15.74 -3.14
C MET A 2 4.45 -14.71 -2.02
N ILE A 3 5.58 -14.22 -1.53
CA ILE A 3 5.59 -13.14 -0.55
C ILE A 3 5.18 -11.89 -1.32
N ALA A 4 3.98 -11.38 -1.08
CA ALA A 4 3.60 -10.04 -1.51
C ALA A 4 4.54 -9.05 -0.80
N MET A 5 5.61 -8.63 -1.48
CA MET A 5 6.54 -7.65 -0.95
C MET A 5 5.91 -6.28 -1.07
N VAL A 6 5.29 -5.83 0.03
CA VAL A 6 4.90 -4.44 0.20
C VAL A 6 5.92 -3.76 1.11
N ASN A 7 6.61 -2.76 0.59
CA ASN A 7 7.47 -1.88 1.35
C ASN A 7 6.70 -0.61 1.76
N VAL A 8 6.81 -0.23 3.02
CA VAL A 8 6.09 0.90 3.60
C VAL A 8 7.09 1.89 4.16
N ILE A 9 7.01 3.13 3.71
CA ILE A 9 7.86 4.23 4.17
C ILE A 9 6.96 5.31 4.74
N VAL A 10 7.23 5.77 5.95
CA VAL A 10 6.48 6.86 6.58
C VAL A 10 7.41 8.04 6.80
N SER A 11 7.07 9.19 6.22
CA SER A 11 7.84 10.43 6.33
C SER A 11 6.92 11.61 6.51
N ALA A 12 7.11 12.38 7.59
CA ALA A 12 6.33 13.59 7.88
C ALA A 12 4.79 13.42 7.80
N GLY A 13 4.27 12.25 8.24
CA GLY A 13 2.84 11.93 8.17
C GLY A 13 2.37 11.40 6.82
N VAL A 14 3.24 11.33 5.81
CA VAL A 14 2.93 10.73 4.51
C VAL A 14 3.38 9.27 4.50
N VAL A 15 2.46 8.36 4.15
CA VAL A 15 2.74 6.93 3.98
C VAL A 15 2.90 6.61 2.51
N HIS A 16 4.05 6.08 2.11
CA HIS A 16 4.29 5.58 0.76
C HIS A 16 4.22 4.05 0.75
N LEU A 17 3.32 3.51 -0.06
CA LEU A 17 3.08 2.08 -0.23
C LEU A 17 3.67 1.61 -1.55
N TRP A 18 4.71 0.78 -1.51
CA TRP A 18 5.40 0.24 -2.68
C TRP A 18 5.22 -1.27 -2.75
N GLY A 19 4.99 -1.84 -3.93
CA GLY A 19 4.92 -3.29 -4.06
C GLY A 19 3.98 -3.76 -5.15
N VAL A 20 3.64 -5.05 -5.08
CA VAL A 20 2.72 -5.69 -6.02
C VAL A 20 1.50 -6.20 -5.26
N VAL A 21 0.31 -5.93 -5.79
CA VAL A 21 -0.98 -6.39 -5.26
C VAL A 21 -1.73 -7.18 -6.32
N ASP A 22 -2.54 -8.14 -5.90
CA ASP A 22 -3.26 -9.03 -6.82
C ASP A 22 -4.66 -8.47 -7.18
N SER A 23 -5.19 -7.54 -6.39
CA SER A 23 -6.52 -6.97 -6.62
C SER A 23 -6.67 -5.51 -6.20
N LYS A 24 -7.68 -4.84 -6.77
CA LYS A 24 -8.06 -3.49 -6.38
C LYS A 24 -8.55 -3.42 -4.94
N ASP A 25 -9.17 -4.50 -4.45
CA ASP A 25 -9.63 -4.58 -3.06
C ASP A 25 -8.45 -4.65 -2.09
N GLN A 26 -7.39 -5.40 -2.46
CA GLN A 26 -6.16 -5.44 -1.68
C GLN A 26 -5.50 -4.05 -1.64
N ARG A 27 -5.41 -3.36 -2.79
CA ARG A 27 -4.95 -1.96 -2.85
C ARG A 27 -5.76 -1.07 -1.90
N ARG A 28 -7.09 -1.12 -1.97
CA ARG A 28 -7.98 -0.32 -1.13
C ARG A 28 -7.81 -0.63 0.36
N ALA A 29 -7.69 -1.91 0.73
CA ALA A 29 -7.49 -2.31 2.11
C ALA A 29 -6.18 -1.76 2.69
N LEU A 30 -5.09 -1.80 1.91
CA LEU A 30 -3.81 -1.20 2.27
C LEU A 30 -3.90 0.31 2.50
N ARG A 31 -4.58 1.01 1.59
CA ARG A 31 -4.81 2.45 1.73
C ARG A 31 -5.61 2.78 2.99
N VAL A 32 -6.74 2.11 3.20
CA VAL A 32 -7.59 2.32 4.37
C VAL A 32 -6.81 2.04 5.66
N ALA A 33 -6.02 0.97 5.70
CA ALA A 33 -5.19 0.64 6.85
C ALA A 33 -4.18 1.76 7.16
N ALA A 34 -3.53 2.33 6.14
CA ALA A 34 -2.60 3.45 6.31
C ALA A 34 -3.31 4.75 6.73
N GLU A 35 -4.44 5.09 6.12
CA GLU A 35 -5.22 6.30 6.45
C GLU A 35 -5.77 6.30 7.88
N ASN A 36 -6.00 5.12 8.47
CA ASN A 36 -6.51 5.02 9.84
C ASN A 36 -5.44 5.19 10.93
N ILE A 37 -4.16 5.30 10.57
CA ILE A 37 -3.08 5.47 11.55
C ILE A 37 -3.06 6.93 12.05
N PRO A 38 -3.15 7.19 13.37
CA PRO A 38 -3.06 8.53 13.92
C PRO A 38 -1.76 9.24 13.51
N GLY A 39 -1.86 10.46 13.00
CA GLY A 39 -0.72 11.25 12.52
C GLY A 39 -0.41 11.06 11.03
N VAL A 40 -1.13 10.18 10.32
CA VAL A 40 -1.09 10.13 8.86
C VAL A 40 -1.89 11.29 8.28
N THR A 41 -1.24 12.05 7.40
CA THR A 41 -1.82 13.20 6.70
C THR A 41 -2.09 12.90 5.24
N ALA A 42 -1.37 11.94 4.64
CA ALA A 42 -1.57 11.50 3.27
C ALA A 42 -1.05 10.07 3.04
N VAL A 43 -1.59 9.41 2.01
CA VAL A 43 -1.13 8.09 1.56
C VAL A 43 -0.86 8.14 0.06
N GLU A 44 0.36 7.76 -0.33
CA GLU A 44 0.80 7.65 -1.72
C GLU A 44 1.02 6.19 -2.10
N GLU A 45 0.38 5.76 -3.19
CA GLU A 45 0.36 4.36 -3.62
C GLU A 45 1.20 4.17 -4.89
N HIS A 46 2.30 3.45 -4.76
CA HIS A 46 3.15 2.98 -5.85
C HIS A 46 3.01 1.46 -6.05
N LEU A 47 1.76 0.98 -5.96
CA LEU A 47 1.43 -0.43 -6.05
C LEU A 47 1.19 -0.84 -7.50
N SER A 48 1.91 -1.85 -7.99
CA SER A 48 1.67 -2.46 -9.30
C SER A 48 0.73 -3.65 -9.17
N PHE A 49 -0.01 -3.99 -10.23
CA PHE A 49 -0.79 -5.22 -10.23
C PHE A 49 0.06 -6.38 -10.71
N SER A 50 -0.03 -7.54 -10.05
CA SER A 50 0.49 -8.77 -10.66
C SER A 50 -0.37 -9.04 -11.90
N LEU A 51 0.27 -9.29 -13.04
CA LEU A 51 -0.46 -9.63 -14.25
C LEU A 51 -1.21 -10.95 -14.02
N PRO A 52 -2.48 -11.07 -14.42
CA PRO A 52 -3.15 -12.35 -14.40
C PRO A 52 -2.45 -13.27 -15.40
N THR A 53 -1.79 -14.32 -14.92
CA THR A 53 -1.34 -15.46 -15.73
C THR A 53 -2.51 -16.33 -16.11
#